data_AF-A0A429Z5Q4-F1
#
_entry.id   AF-A0A429Z5Q4-F1
#
_cell.length_a   1.000
_cell.length_b   1.000
_cell.length_c   1.000
_cell.angle_alpha   90.00
_cell.angle_beta   90.00
_cell.angle_gamma   90.00
#
_symmetry.space_group_name_H-M   'P 1'
#
loop_
_entity.id
_entity.type
_entity.pdbx_description
1 polymer ?
#
loop_
_entity_poly.entity_id
_entity_poly.type
_entity_poly.pdbx_seq_one_letter_code
_entity_poly.pdbx_strand_id
1 'polypeptide(L)'
;MTYTEEQHQLMLNYQQTEITAYHLYTYLAKKEKNPANKKIITRIANDELKHAEIWKKYTKETVDPKKLSILWFKFLYLIFGFTFTIRLSEKNEDSGIVMYEKLADVIPDISKIIEEEERHEEELINLLDEERLQYVGSMVLGLNDALVEITGTIAGLTFAMANNRLVAMSAIVTGIAATLSMAASNYLAEKADGHHNPFKSSLFTGATYLIAVILLVLPYLLLPPDMYIAAFVTMLVIVIALIAFFNYYIAIAKEQSFKKPFLQMLIISFSVMIISYIIGILAKKWLGVDVG
;
A
#
# COMPACT_ATOMS: atom_id res chain seq x y z
N MET A 1 -18.68 -18.64 -36.57
CA MET A 1 -19.51 -17.67 -35.82
C MET A 1 -19.06 -16.29 -36.26
N THR A 2 -20.00 -15.38 -36.52
CA THR A 2 -19.68 -14.01 -36.95
C THR A 2 -19.89 -13.11 -35.73
N TYR A 3 -18.80 -12.59 -35.17
CA TYR A 3 -18.82 -11.68 -34.02
C TYR A 3 -18.86 -10.23 -34.51
N THR A 4 -19.38 -9.32 -33.70
CA THR A 4 -19.23 -7.89 -33.99
C THR A 4 -17.77 -7.46 -33.78
N GLU A 5 -17.35 -6.38 -34.43
CA GLU A 5 -15.99 -5.81 -34.25
C GLU A 5 -15.70 -5.50 -32.77
N GLU A 6 -16.71 -4.98 -32.05
CA GLU A 6 -16.61 -4.69 -30.62
C GLU A 6 -16.39 -5.95 -29.78
N GLN A 7 -17.10 -7.05 -30.10
CA GLN A 7 -16.92 -8.34 -29.43
C GLN A 7 -15.55 -8.93 -29.74
N HIS A 8 -15.07 -8.83 -30.98
CA HIS A 8 -13.75 -9.33 -31.36
C HIS A 8 -12.63 -8.58 -30.64
N GLN A 9 -12.69 -7.25 -30.61
CA GLN A 9 -11.72 -6.43 -29.88
C GLN A 9 -11.74 -6.70 -28.37
N LEU A 10 -12.92 -6.96 -27.81
CA LEU A 10 -13.07 -7.33 -26.41
C LEU A 10 -12.41 -8.69 -26.11
N MET A 11 -12.61 -9.69 -26.96
CA MET A 11 -11.95 -11.01 -26.84
C MET A 11 -10.43 -10.91 -26.96
N LEU A 12 -9.90 -10.05 -27.86
CA LEU A 12 -8.45 -9.80 -27.95
C LEU A 12 -7.90 -9.16 -26.68
N ASN A 13 -8.65 -8.24 -26.06
CA ASN A 13 -8.27 -7.63 -24.79
C ASN A 13 -8.21 -8.67 -23.66
N TYR A 14 -9.20 -9.57 -23.57
CA TYR A 14 -9.19 -10.66 -22.61
C TYR A 14 -8.03 -11.62 -22.83
N GLN A 15 -7.82 -12.06 -24.08
CA GLN A 15 -6.66 -12.88 -24.43
C GLN A 15 -5.35 -12.24 -23.98
N GLN A 16 -5.22 -10.91 -24.14
CA GLN A 16 -4.05 -10.16 -23.70
C GLN A 16 -3.93 -10.06 -22.18
N THR A 17 -5.05 -9.96 -21.46
CA THR A 17 -5.10 -9.98 -20.00
C THR A 17 -4.65 -11.34 -19.47
N GLU A 18 -5.24 -12.45 -19.94
CA GLU A 18 -4.90 -13.79 -19.44
C GLU A 18 -3.42 -14.13 -19.68
N ILE A 19 -2.89 -13.82 -20.87
CA ILE A 19 -1.48 -14.09 -21.16
C ILE A 19 -0.55 -13.19 -20.33
N THR A 20 -1.01 -11.98 -19.96
CA THR A 20 -0.27 -11.08 -19.04
C THR A 20 -0.30 -11.63 -17.62
N ALA A 21 -1.46 -12.10 -17.15
CA ALA A 21 -1.67 -12.73 -15.84
C ALA A 21 -0.83 -14.01 -15.70
N TYR A 22 -0.82 -14.88 -16.72
CA TYR A 22 0.06 -16.05 -16.79
C TYR A 22 1.52 -15.70 -16.49
N HIS A 23 2.06 -14.67 -17.15
CA HIS A 23 3.45 -14.27 -16.95
C HIS A 23 3.70 -13.64 -15.57
N LEU A 24 2.72 -12.92 -15.03
CA LEU A 24 2.77 -12.37 -13.68
C LEU A 24 2.77 -13.49 -12.64
N TYR A 25 1.78 -14.39 -12.65
CA TYR A 25 1.69 -15.51 -11.71
C TYR A 25 2.86 -16.48 -11.85
N THR A 26 3.37 -16.72 -13.06
CA THR A 26 4.61 -17.50 -13.24
C THR A 26 5.81 -16.83 -12.57
N TYR A 27 5.90 -15.50 -12.61
CA TYR A 27 6.95 -14.77 -11.91
C TYR A 27 6.76 -14.85 -10.38
N LEU A 28 5.54 -14.66 -9.88
CA LEU A 28 5.23 -14.72 -8.46
C LEU A 28 5.46 -16.12 -7.88
N ALA A 29 5.05 -17.18 -8.58
CA ALA A 29 5.32 -18.57 -8.19
C ALA A 29 6.83 -18.88 -8.09
N LYS A 30 7.67 -18.26 -8.94
CA LYS A 30 9.13 -18.41 -8.85
C LYS A 30 9.72 -17.74 -7.60
N LYS A 31 9.06 -16.70 -7.09
CA LYS A 31 9.51 -15.95 -5.90
C LYS A 31 8.90 -16.47 -4.59
N GLU A 32 7.80 -17.22 -4.67
CA GLU A 32 7.18 -17.82 -3.50
C GLU A 32 8.08 -18.88 -2.85
N LYS A 33 8.25 -18.76 -1.53
CA LYS A 33 9.11 -19.63 -0.72
C LYS A 33 8.35 -20.82 -0.16
N ASN A 34 7.06 -20.65 0.13
CA ASN A 34 6.23 -21.73 0.64
C ASN A 34 5.88 -22.70 -0.51
N PRO A 35 6.27 -24.00 -0.43
CA PRO A 35 5.99 -24.97 -1.50
C PRO A 35 4.50 -25.17 -1.78
N ALA A 36 3.63 -25.08 -0.77
CA ALA A 36 2.18 -25.22 -0.93
C ALA A 36 1.62 -24.04 -1.73
N ASN A 37 1.96 -22.81 -1.33
CA ASN A 37 1.52 -21.59 -1.99
C ASN A 37 2.04 -21.52 -3.43
N LYS A 38 3.30 -21.89 -3.63
CA LYS A 38 3.91 -21.97 -4.97
C LYS A 38 3.15 -22.91 -5.90
N LYS A 39 2.67 -24.05 -5.39
CA LYS A 39 1.89 -25.01 -6.18
C LYS A 39 0.56 -24.41 -6.64
N ILE A 40 -0.12 -23.69 -5.75
CA ILE A 40 -1.40 -23.03 -6.04
C ILE A 40 -1.19 -21.93 -7.10
N ILE A 41 -0.24 -21.01 -6.90
CA ILE A 41 0.05 -19.93 -7.86
C ILE A 41 0.48 -20.49 -9.23
N THR A 42 1.24 -21.58 -9.23
CA THR A 42 1.65 -22.25 -10.49
C THR A 42 0.45 -22.87 -11.21
N ARG A 43 -0.51 -23.45 -10.47
CA ARG A 43 -1.75 -23.98 -11.07
C ARG A 43 -2.54 -22.84 -11.71
N ILE A 44 -2.79 -21.76 -10.96
CA ILE A 44 -3.53 -20.58 -11.45
C ILE A 44 -2.88 -20.04 -12.73
N ALA A 45 -1.56 -19.83 -12.73
CA ALA A 45 -0.84 -19.43 -13.94
C ALA A 45 -1.11 -20.35 -15.14
N ASN A 46 -1.10 -21.67 -14.95
CA ASN A 46 -1.39 -22.60 -16.04
C ASN A 46 -2.85 -22.56 -16.49
N ASP A 47 -3.78 -22.20 -15.60
CA ASP A 47 -5.19 -22.03 -15.92
C ASP A 47 -5.39 -20.74 -16.75
N GLU A 48 -4.74 -19.62 -16.40
CA GLU A 48 -4.68 -18.40 -17.23
C GLU A 48 -4.19 -18.68 -18.66
N LEU A 49 -3.14 -19.51 -18.79
CA LEU A 49 -2.62 -19.89 -20.09
C LEU A 49 -3.66 -20.68 -20.91
N LYS A 50 -4.47 -21.53 -20.26
CA LYS A 50 -5.56 -22.23 -20.94
C LYS A 50 -6.65 -21.27 -21.36
N HIS A 51 -7.01 -20.29 -20.53
CA HIS A 51 -7.99 -19.26 -20.88
C HIS A 51 -7.52 -18.42 -22.07
N ALA A 52 -6.26 -17.98 -22.08
CA ALA A 52 -5.65 -17.30 -23.24
C ALA A 52 -5.76 -18.14 -24.53
N GLU A 53 -5.54 -19.46 -24.44
CA GLU A 53 -5.68 -20.38 -25.57
C GLU A 53 -7.15 -20.63 -25.96
N ILE A 54 -8.11 -20.57 -25.02
CA ILE A 54 -9.54 -20.59 -25.33
C ILE A 54 -9.90 -19.34 -26.13
N TRP A 55 -9.49 -18.15 -25.67
CA TRP A 55 -9.73 -16.90 -26.39
C TRP A 55 -9.13 -16.90 -27.79
N LYS A 56 -7.90 -17.40 -27.93
CA LYS A 56 -7.23 -17.59 -29.23
C LYS A 56 -8.01 -18.46 -30.20
N LYS A 57 -8.74 -19.49 -29.71
CA LYS A 57 -9.60 -20.32 -30.58
C LYS A 57 -10.75 -19.51 -31.18
N TYR A 58 -11.27 -18.52 -30.44
CA TYR A 58 -12.36 -17.65 -30.88
C TYR A 58 -11.86 -16.46 -31.72
N THR A 59 -10.78 -15.79 -31.30
CA THR A 59 -10.20 -14.64 -32.01
C THR A 59 -9.46 -15.03 -33.29
N LYS A 60 -8.94 -16.27 -33.35
CA LYS A 60 -8.02 -16.76 -34.40
C LYS A 60 -6.71 -15.98 -34.52
N GLU A 61 -6.40 -15.17 -33.53
CA GLU A 61 -5.22 -14.32 -33.48
C GLU A 61 -4.38 -14.64 -32.24
N THR A 62 -3.09 -14.32 -32.31
CA THR A 62 -2.19 -14.45 -31.16
C THR A 62 -1.80 -13.06 -30.72
N VAL A 63 -2.09 -12.74 -29.46
CA VAL A 63 -1.77 -11.45 -28.86
C VAL A 63 -0.57 -11.59 -27.94
N ASP A 64 0.38 -10.66 -28.06
CA ASP A 64 1.52 -10.59 -27.16
C ASP A 64 1.11 -10.02 -25.79
N PRO A 65 1.74 -10.49 -24.69
CA PRO A 65 1.49 -9.96 -23.35
C PRO A 65 1.92 -8.49 -23.24
N LYS A 66 1.27 -7.76 -22.33
CA LYS A 66 1.63 -6.37 -22.00
C LYS A 66 2.93 -6.35 -21.19
N LYS A 67 4.08 -6.40 -21.87
CA LYS A 67 5.43 -6.41 -21.24
C LYS A 67 5.63 -5.27 -20.24
N LEU A 68 5.11 -4.07 -20.54
CA LEU A 68 5.19 -2.93 -19.63
C LEU A 68 4.37 -3.14 -18.35
N SER A 69 3.18 -3.75 -18.46
CA SER A 69 2.36 -4.12 -17.31
C SER A 69 3.09 -5.13 -16.42
N ILE A 70 3.68 -6.17 -17.02
CA ILE A 70 4.46 -7.18 -16.29
C ILE A 70 5.64 -6.54 -15.54
N LEU A 71 6.37 -5.63 -16.20
CA LEU A 71 7.46 -4.90 -15.56
C LEU A 71 6.97 -4.03 -14.40
N TRP A 72 5.82 -3.37 -14.58
CA TRP A 72 5.19 -2.58 -13.54
C TRP A 72 4.80 -3.43 -12.33
N PHE A 73 4.10 -4.56 -12.52
CA PHE A 73 3.75 -5.44 -11.41
C PHE A 73 4.95 -6.10 -10.74
N LYS A 74 6.04 -6.37 -11.47
CA LYS A 74 7.31 -6.81 -10.87
C LYS A 74 7.92 -5.73 -9.96
N PHE A 75 7.84 -4.47 -10.39
CA PHE A 75 8.26 -3.34 -9.57
C PHE A 75 7.37 -3.20 -8.34
N LEU A 76 6.05 -3.29 -8.49
CA LEU A 76 5.11 -3.24 -7.37
C LEU A 76 5.36 -4.38 -6.38
N TYR A 77 5.61 -5.60 -6.84
CA TYR A 77 5.97 -6.73 -5.98
C TYR A 77 7.21 -6.46 -5.13
N LEU A 78 8.21 -5.78 -5.70
CA LEU A 78 9.44 -5.46 -4.97
C LEU A 78 9.21 -4.42 -3.87
N ILE A 79 8.38 -3.40 -4.14
CA ILE A 79 8.17 -2.27 -3.23
C ILE A 79 7.06 -2.55 -2.21
N PHE A 80 5.95 -3.12 -2.67
CA PHE A 80 4.71 -3.29 -1.91
C PHE A 80 4.46 -4.74 -1.48
N GLY A 81 5.23 -5.68 -2.00
CA GLY A 81 5.11 -7.09 -1.64
C GLY A 81 3.98 -7.82 -2.38
N PHE A 82 3.81 -9.09 -2.02
CA PHE A 82 2.91 -10.02 -2.69
C PHE A 82 1.44 -9.62 -2.58
N THR A 83 0.95 -9.36 -1.36
CA THR A 83 -0.46 -9.10 -1.07
C THR A 83 -1.01 -7.94 -1.88
N PHE A 84 -0.31 -6.81 -1.88
CA PHE A 84 -0.72 -5.65 -2.66
C PHE A 84 -0.70 -5.93 -4.17
N THR A 85 0.31 -6.64 -4.66
CA THR A 85 0.48 -6.91 -6.09
C THR A 85 -0.64 -7.80 -6.63
N ILE A 86 -0.98 -8.88 -5.92
CA ILE A 86 -2.09 -9.77 -6.30
C ILE A 86 -3.40 -9.00 -6.27
N ARG A 87 -3.75 -8.37 -5.14
CA ARG A 87 -5.02 -7.62 -5.00
C ARG A 87 -5.17 -6.52 -6.05
N LEU A 88 -4.08 -5.85 -6.42
CA LEU A 88 -4.12 -4.86 -7.49
C LEU A 88 -4.31 -5.48 -8.88
N SER A 89 -3.75 -6.67 -9.13
CA SER A 89 -3.96 -7.42 -10.36
C SER A 89 -5.43 -7.85 -10.49
N GLU A 90 -5.94 -8.56 -9.49
CA GLU A 90 -7.32 -9.05 -9.43
C GLU A 90 -8.32 -7.90 -9.63
N LYS A 91 -8.14 -6.78 -8.93
CA LYS A 91 -9.03 -5.62 -9.08
C LYS A 91 -9.10 -5.07 -10.51
N ASN A 92 -8.05 -5.24 -11.31
CA ASN A 92 -8.09 -4.85 -12.72
C ASN A 92 -8.82 -5.91 -13.58
N GLU A 93 -8.77 -7.19 -13.20
CA GLU A 93 -9.48 -8.30 -13.85
C GLU A 93 -10.98 -8.32 -13.52
N ASP A 94 -11.35 -8.00 -12.28
CA ASP A 94 -12.71 -7.96 -11.74
C ASP A 94 -13.62 -6.95 -12.47
N SER A 95 -13.02 -5.85 -12.95
CA SER A 95 -13.70 -4.89 -13.84
C SER A 95 -14.11 -5.49 -15.21
N GLY A 96 -13.60 -6.68 -15.53
CA GLY A 96 -13.91 -7.47 -16.71
C GLY A 96 -15.10 -8.42 -16.54
N ILE A 97 -15.44 -8.91 -15.34
CA ILE A 97 -16.53 -9.90 -15.11
C ILE A 97 -17.88 -9.37 -15.58
N VAL A 98 -18.15 -8.07 -15.37
CA VAL A 98 -19.37 -7.40 -15.87
C VAL A 98 -19.45 -7.38 -17.41
N MET A 99 -18.33 -7.50 -18.11
CA MET A 99 -18.28 -7.58 -19.57
C MET A 99 -18.28 -9.02 -20.10
N TYR A 100 -17.89 -10.01 -19.28
CA TYR A 100 -18.02 -11.44 -19.59
C TYR A 100 -19.49 -11.84 -19.81
N GLU A 101 -20.41 -11.27 -19.03
CA GLU A 101 -21.86 -11.47 -19.20
C GLU A 101 -22.35 -11.08 -20.61
N LYS A 102 -21.75 -10.06 -21.24
CA LYS A 102 -22.11 -9.63 -22.60
C LYS A 102 -21.70 -10.62 -23.69
N LEU A 103 -20.82 -11.57 -23.37
CA LEU A 103 -20.33 -12.61 -24.26
C LEU A 103 -20.94 -13.99 -23.93
N ALA A 104 -21.73 -14.11 -22.86
CA ALA A 104 -22.34 -15.36 -22.41
C ALA A 104 -23.31 -15.99 -23.40
N ASP A 105 -24.05 -15.18 -24.14
CA ASP A 105 -24.96 -15.68 -25.18
C ASP A 105 -24.22 -16.22 -26.43
N VAL A 106 -22.92 -15.92 -26.55
CA VAL A 106 -22.14 -16.10 -27.78
C VAL A 106 -21.05 -17.16 -27.62
N ILE A 107 -20.54 -17.35 -26.40
CA ILE A 107 -19.42 -18.24 -26.09
C ILE A 107 -19.86 -19.28 -25.06
N PRO A 108 -20.07 -20.55 -25.48
CA PRO A 108 -20.55 -21.61 -24.59
C PRO A 108 -19.63 -21.89 -23.40
N ASP A 109 -18.33 -21.65 -23.55
CA ASP A 109 -17.32 -21.96 -22.52
C ASP A 109 -17.18 -20.86 -21.46
N ILE A 110 -17.86 -19.72 -21.60
CA ILE A 110 -17.56 -18.53 -20.79
C ILE A 110 -17.94 -18.69 -19.32
N SER A 111 -19.06 -19.38 -19.04
CA SER A 111 -19.51 -19.62 -17.66
C SER A 111 -18.49 -20.41 -16.87
N LYS A 112 -17.74 -21.29 -17.55
CA LYS A 112 -16.67 -22.06 -16.94
C LYS A 112 -15.45 -21.19 -16.63
N ILE A 113 -15.11 -20.24 -17.51
CA ILE A 113 -14.02 -19.29 -17.24
C ILE A 113 -14.37 -18.44 -16.03
N ILE A 114 -15.59 -17.89 -15.96
CA ILE A 114 -16.04 -17.07 -14.83
C ILE A 114 -15.96 -17.86 -13.50
N GLU A 115 -16.45 -19.11 -13.48
CA GLU A 115 -16.38 -19.97 -12.27
C GLU A 115 -14.92 -20.30 -11.88
N GLU A 116 -14.03 -20.48 -12.87
CA GLU A 116 -12.61 -20.70 -12.61
C GLU A 116 -11.93 -19.42 -12.06
N GLU A 117 -12.27 -18.24 -12.57
CA GLU A 117 -11.78 -16.94 -12.09
C GLU A 117 -12.23 -16.63 -10.65
N GLU A 118 -13.51 -16.81 -10.33
CA GLU A 118 -14.00 -16.65 -8.95
C GLU A 118 -13.26 -17.57 -7.97
N ARG A 119 -12.95 -18.80 -8.40
CA ARG A 119 -12.15 -19.73 -7.60
C ARG A 119 -10.69 -19.29 -7.50
N HIS A 120 -10.10 -18.75 -8.55
CA HIS A 120 -8.73 -18.23 -8.52
C HIS A 120 -8.61 -17.12 -7.50
N GLU A 121 -9.55 -16.18 -7.48
CA GLU A 121 -9.60 -15.11 -6.49
C GLU A 121 -9.67 -15.70 -5.08
N GLU A 122 -10.63 -16.58 -4.79
CA GLU A 122 -10.78 -17.19 -3.45
C GLU A 122 -9.50 -17.94 -3.00
N GLU A 123 -8.88 -18.69 -3.90
CA GLU A 123 -7.63 -19.39 -3.62
C GLU A 123 -6.47 -18.41 -3.36
N LEU A 124 -6.35 -17.34 -4.15
CA LEU A 124 -5.36 -16.30 -3.96
C LEU A 124 -5.58 -15.58 -2.62
N ILE A 125 -6.82 -15.30 -2.24
CA ILE A 125 -7.18 -14.72 -0.93
C ILE A 125 -6.72 -15.63 0.20
N ASN A 126 -6.98 -16.93 0.11
CA ASN A 126 -6.57 -17.90 1.12
C ASN A 126 -5.03 -18.05 1.20
N LEU A 127 -4.30 -17.74 0.13
CA LEU A 127 -2.83 -17.65 0.14
C LEU A 127 -2.30 -16.37 0.81
N LEU A 128 -3.10 -15.32 0.91
CA LEU A 128 -2.80 -14.10 1.65
C LEU A 128 -2.94 -14.41 3.14
N ASP A 129 -2.00 -15.21 3.63
CA ASP A 129 -1.89 -15.70 5.00
C ASP A 129 -2.20 -14.61 6.05
N GLU A 130 -2.80 -15.02 7.17
CA GLU A 130 -3.02 -14.13 8.33
C GLU A 130 -1.72 -13.41 8.72
N GLU A 131 -0.57 -14.08 8.60
CA GLU A 131 0.76 -13.52 8.90
C GLU A 131 1.09 -12.29 8.03
N ARG A 132 0.78 -12.29 6.72
CA ARG A 132 1.08 -11.15 5.83
C ARG A 132 0.12 -9.98 6.10
N LEU A 133 -1.15 -10.29 6.32
CA LEU A 133 -2.17 -9.29 6.70
C LEU A 133 -1.89 -8.66 8.06
N GLN A 134 -1.37 -9.45 9.00
CA GLN A 134 -0.91 -8.99 10.31
C GLN A 134 0.23 -7.98 10.16
N TYR A 135 1.27 -8.27 9.37
CA TYR A 135 2.36 -7.33 9.13
C TYR A 135 1.90 -6.04 8.45
N VAL A 136 0.93 -6.13 7.53
CA VAL A 136 0.28 -4.92 7.00
C VAL A 136 -0.38 -4.13 8.13
N GLY A 137 -1.06 -4.79 9.07
CA GLY A 137 -1.57 -4.16 10.29
C GLY A 137 -0.50 -3.43 11.10
N SER A 138 0.62 -4.11 11.40
CA SER A 138 1.73 -3.53 12.19
C SER A 138 2.38 -2.32 11.49
N MET A 139 2.56 -2.38 10.16
CA MET A 139 3.05 -1.24 9.37
C MET A 139 2.10 -0.03 9.46
N VAL A 140 0.80 -0.28 9.29
CA VAL A 140 -0.24 0.77 9.34
C VAL A 140 -0.28 1.42 10.71
N LEU A 141 -0.21 0.61 11.77
CA LEU A 141 -0.14 1.12 13.14
C LEU A 141 1.07 2.06 13.28
N GLY A 142 2.26 1.58 12.93
CA GLY A 142 3.51 2.33 13.00
C GLY A 142 3.48 3.67 12.26
N LEU A 143 2.94 3.66 11.05
CA LEU A 143 2.80 4.88 10.26
C LEU A 143 1.82 5.87 10.89
N ASN A 144 0.61 5.42 11.22
CA ASN A 144 -0.46 6.32 11.64
C ASN A 144 -0.08 7.06 12.91
N ASP A 145 0.58 6.36 13.83
CA ASP A 145 1.10 6.94 15.06
C ASP A 145 2.19 7.98 14.76
N ALA A 146 3.18 7.64 13.93
CA ALA A 146 4.22 8.58 13.51
C ALA A 146 3.65 9.85 12.86
N LEU A 147 2.69 9.70 11.94
CA LEU A 147 2.08 10.81 11.22
C LEU A 147 1.29 11.74 12.15
N VAL A 148 0.71 11.23 13.23
CA VAL A 148 -0.01 12.07 14.21
C VAL A 148 0.97 12.69 15.21
N GLU A 149 1.80 11.88 15.85
CA GLU A 149 2.71 12.29 16.92
C GLU A 149 3.80 13.26 16.44
N ILE A 150 4.49 12.91 15.34
CA ILE A 150 5.63 13.67 14.85
C ILE A 150 5.15 14.96 14.16
N THR A 151 4.03 14.91 13.44
CA THR A 151 3.43 16.13 12.88
C THR A 151 3.04 17.12 13.97
N GLY A 152 2.38 16.65 15.04
CA GLY A 152 2.05 17.48 16.19
C GLY A 152 3.29 18.07 16.86
N THR A 153 4.29 17.23 17.11
CA THR A 153 5.56 17.64 17.73
C THR A 153 6.29 18.68 16.90
N ILE A 154 6.51 18.41 15.60
CA ILE A 154 7.18 19.35 14.69
C ILE A 154 6.38 20.65 14.58
N ALA A 155 5.06 20.60 14.50
CA ALA A 155 4.23 21.80 14.46
C ALA A 155 4.41 22.67 15.70
N GLY A 156 4.34 22.09 16.91
CA GLY A 156 4.56 22.84 18.15
C GLY A 156 5.97 23.45 18.22
N LEU A 157 6.99 22.66 17.89
CA LEU A 157 8.39 23.09 17.92
C LEU A 157 8.71 24.17 16.89
N THR A 158 8.15 24.07 15.69
CA THR A 158 8.39 25.01 14.58
C THR A 158 8.11 26.44 14.99
N PHE A 159 6.95 26.67 15.62
CA PHE A 159 6.55 28.02 16.01
C PHE A 159 7.10 28.45 17.38
N ALA A 160 7.47 27.49 18.24
CA ALA A 160 8.19 27.80 19.46
C ALA A 160 9.63 28.29 19.18
N MET A 161 10.35 27.60 18.28
CA MET A 161 11.78 27.79 18.06
C MET A 161 12.11 28.66 16.84
N ALA A 162 11.24 28.73 15.83
CA ALA A 162 11.46 29.48 14.59
C ALA A 162 12.81 29.19 13.89
N ASN A 163 13.40 28.01 14.11
CA ASN A 163 14.70 27.63 13.58
C ASN A 163 14.72 26.17 13.13
N ASN A 164 14.98 25.95 11.84
CA ASN A 164 14.93 24.61 11.25
C ASN A 164 15.90 23.62 11.89
N ARG A 165 17.09 24.06 12.30
CA ARG A 165 18.10 23.16 12.89
C ARG A 165 17.69 22.67 14.27
N LEU A 166 17.11 23.55 15.08
CA LEU A 166 16.62 23.19 16.41
C LEU A 166 15.41 22.27 16.30
N VAL A 167 14.47 22.59 15.41
CA VAL A 167 13.29 21.74 15.16
C VAL A 167 13.71 20.36 14.66
N ALA A 168 14.61 20.28 13.68
CA ALA A 168 15.11 19.01 13.17
C ALA A 168 15.81 18.19 14.25
N MET A 169 16.69 18.81 15.04
CA MET A 169 17.39 18.13 16.13
C MET A 169 16.41 17.53 17.15
N SER A 170 15.46 18.33 17.62
CA SER A 170 14.43 17.86 18.56
C SER A 170 13.56 16.76 17.95
N ALA A 171 13.12 16.92 16.70
CA ALA A 171 12.29 15.93 16.02
C ALA A 171 13.01 14.61 15.74
N ILE A 172 14.33 14.62 15.47
CA ILE A 172 15.13 13.40 15.32
C ILE A 172 15.21 12.64 16.64
N VAL A 173 15.53 13.35 17.73
CA VAL A 173 15.66 12.71 19.06
C VAL A 173 14.31 12.12 19.49
N THR A 174 13.24 12.92 19.41
CA THR A 174 11.89 12.45 19.75
C THR A 174 11.44 11.33 18.84
N GLY A 175 11.63 11.46 17.53
CA GLY A 175 11.19 10.47 16.55
C GLY A 175 11.90 9.13 16.68
N ILE A 176 13.21 9.11 16.94
CA ILE A 176 13.95 7.86 17.19
C ILE A 176 13.49 7.21 18.49
N ALA A 177 13.33 8.00 19.56
CA ALA A 177 12.85 7.49 20.85
C ALA A 177 11.43 6.89 20.72
N ALA A 178 10.52 7.58 20.04
CA ALA A 178 9.16 7.11 19.78
C ALA A 178 9.15 5.86 18.89
N THR A 179 9.97 5.82 17.82
CA THR A 179 10.15 4.63 16.98
C THR A 179 10.51 3.40 17.81
N LEU A 180 11.52 3.51 18.67
CA LEU A 180 11.97 2.41 19.52
C LEU A 180 10.90 2.00 20.53
N SER A 181 10.23 2.98 21.14
CA SER A 181 9.15 2.75 22.09
C SER A 181 7.98 2.01 21.44
N MET A 182 7.58 2.42 20.24
CA MET A 182 6.48 1.81 19.50
C MET A 182 6.82 0.42 18.98
N ALA A 183 8.05 0.20 18.49
CA ALA A 183 8.50 -1.14 18.13
C ALA A 183 8.48 -2.07 19.37
N ALA A 184 8.96 -1.60 20.51
CA ALA A 184 8.94 -2.37 21.75
C ALA A 184 7.51 -2.65 22.25
N SER A 185 6.61 -1.66 22.23
CA SER A 185 5.22 -1.84 22.66
C SER A 185 4.46 -2.81 21.75
N ASN A 186 4.65 -2.70 20.43
CA ASN A 186 4.08 -3.65 19.48
C ASN A 186 4.62 -5.07 19.69
N TYR A 187 5.92 -5.23 19.92
CA TYR A 187 6.50 -6.55 20.22
C TYR A 187 5.85 -7.18 21.45
N LEU A 188 5.65 -6.40 22.52
CA LEU A 188 5.03 -6.89 23.75
C LEU A 188 3.55 -7.25 23.53
N ALA A 189 2.81 -6.43 22.79
CA ALA A 189 1.41 -6.71 22.46
C ALA A 189 1.27 -8.00 21.64
N GLU A 190 2.02 -8.11 20.55
CA GLU A 190 1.98 -9.29 19.66
C GLU A 190 2.41 -10.57 20.37
N LYS A 191 3.36 -10.47 21.32
CA LYS A 191 3.77 -11.59 22.16
C LYS A 191 2.70 -11.97 23.18
N ALA A 192 1.96 -11.01 23.71
CA ALA A 192 0.86 -11.26 24.65
C ALA A 192 -0.34 -11.94 23.94
N ASP A 193 -0.62 -11.54 22.70
CA ASP A 193 -1.69 -12.10 21.87
C ASP A 193 -1.35 -13.50 21.29
N GLY A 194 -0.12 -13.99 21.52
CA GLY A 194 0.29 -15.34 21.10
C GLY A 194 0.58 -15.48 19.60
N HIS A 195 0.78 -14.38 18.88
CA HIS A 195 1.08 -14.42 17.45
C HIS A 195 2.44 -15.07 17.16
N HIS A 196 2.55 -15.71 16.00
CA HIS A 196 3.65 -16.62 15.66
C HIS A 196 5.01 -15.91 15.51
N ASN A 197 5.04 -14.60 15.18
CA ASN A 197 6.30 -13.87 15.00
C ASN A 197 6.27 -12.39 15.47
N PRO A 198 6.23 -12.14 16.79
CA PRO A 198 6.12 -10.79 17.36
C PRO A 198 7.28 -9.87 16.97
N PHE A 199 8.49 -10.44 16.78
CA PHE A 199 9.68 -9.69 16.41
C PHE A 199 9.61 -9.15 14.98
N LYS A 200 9.05 -9.92 14.03
CA LYS A 200 8.85 -9.42 12.67
C LYS A 200 7.84 -8.28 12.66
N SER A 201 6.71 -8.44 13.36
CA SER A 201 5.69 -7.40 13.47
C SER A 201 6.26 -6.09 14.02
N SER A 202 7.02 -6.14 15.13
CA SER A 202 7.64 -4.94 15.69
C SER A 202 8.69 -4.30 14.79
N LEU A 203 9.44 -5.09 14.03
CA LEU A 203 10.38 -4.56 13.04
C LEU A 203 9.66 -3.79 11.93
N PHE A 204 8.53 -4.31 11.43
CA PHE A 204 7.70 -3.61 10.44
C PHE A 204 7.10 -2.32 11.00
N THR A 205 6.59 -2.33 12.24
CA THR A 205 6.10 -1.13 12.94
C THR A 205 7.21 -0.07 13.04
N GLY A 206 8.35 -0.45 13.60
CA GLY A 206 9.48 0.46 13.82
C GLY A 206 10.07 0.99 12.51
N ALA A 207 10.25 0.14 11.50
CA ALA A 207 10.75 0.58 10.20
C ALA A 207 9.81 1.60 9.53
N THR A 208 8.49 1.34 9.58
CA THR A 208 7.51 2.25 8.97
C THR A 208 7.45 3.58 9.70
N TYR A 209 7.49 3.56 11.05
CA TYR A 209 7.56 4.76 11.87
C TYR A 209 8.83 5.58 11.53
N LEU A 210 9.99 4.93 11.49
CA LEU A 210 11.26 5.60 11.21
C LEU A 210 11.29 6.25 9.83
N ILE A 211 10.75 5.57 8.81
CA ILE A 211 10.62 6.13 7.46
C ILE A 211 9.78 7.40 7.49
N ALA A 212 8.65 7.39 8.21
CA ALA A 212 7.82 8.58 8.36
C ALA A 212 8.60 9.72 9.04
N VAL A 213 9.28 9.45 10.17
CA VAL A 213 10.13 10.43 10.86
C VAL A 213 11.14 11.06 9.90
N ILE A 214 11.87 10.24 9.15
CA ILE A 214 12.88 10.71 8.20
C ILE A 214 12.25 11.65 7.17
N LEU A 215 11.13 11.25 6.56
CA LEU A 215 10.46 12.04 5.53
C LEU A 215 9.89 13.35 6.08
N LEU A 216 9.34 13.35 7.29
CA LEU A 216 8.77 14.55 7.92
C LEU A 216 9.84 15.55 8.39
N VAL A 217 11.00 15.05 8.82
CA VAL A 217 12.13 15.89 9.26
C VAL A 217 12.93 16.42 8.07
N LEU A 218 12.95 15.72 6.94
CA LEU A 218 13.78 16.05 5.78
C LEU A 218 13.70 17.52 5.32
N PRO A 219 12.52 18.18 5.22
CA PRO A 219 12.45 19.59 4.84
C PRO A 219 13.21 20.52 5.78
N TYR A 220 13.22 20.23 7.08
CA TYR A 220 13.94 21.02 8.10
C TYR A 220 15.45 20.79 8.07
N LEU A 221 15.90 19.66 7.52
CA LEU A 221 17.33 19.41 7.30
C LEU A 221 17.86 20.08 6.04
N LEU A 222 17.04 20.11 4.98
CA LEU A 222 17.44 20.62 3.67
C LEU A 222 17.33 22.15 3.56
N LEU A 223 16.31 22.75 4.17
CA LEU A 223 16.07 24.19 4.07
C LEU A 223 16.93 25.00 5.07
N PRO A 224 17.29 26.25 4.73
CA PRO A 224 18.02 27.15 5.62
C PRO A 224 17.34 27.36 6.99
N PRO A 225 18.10 27.69 8.06
CA PRO A 225 17.58 27.82 9.43
C PRO A 225 16.37 28.76 9.57
N ASP A 226 16.37 29.85 8.83
CA ASP A 226 15.39 30.94 8.82
C ASP A 226 14.11 30.62 8.00
N MET A 227 14.17 29.62 7.12
CA MET A 227 13.05 29.23 6.24
C MET A 227 12.10 28.22 6.91
N TYR A 228 11.77 28.42 8.19
CA TYR A 228 10.98 27.45 8.96
C TYR A 228 9.52 27.32 8.52
N ILE A 229 8.93 28.40 8.01
CA ILE A 229 7.58 28.38 7.45
C ILE A 229 7.56 27.53 6.16
N ALA A 230 8.57 27.67 5.30
CA ALA A 230 8.67 26.89 4.07
C ALA A 230 8.89 25.39 4.37
N ALA A 231 9.72 25.08 5.37
CA ALA A 231 9.92 23.70 5.83
C ALA A 231 8.63 23.10 6.38
N PHE A 232 7.86 23.88 7.16
CA PHE A 232 6.57 23.46 7.68
C PHE A 232 5.55 23.16 6.59
N VAL A 233 5.36 24.07 5.63
CA VAL A 233 4.43 23.86 4.51
C VAL A 233 4.84 22.64 3.68
N THR A 234 6.14 22.47 3.42
CA THR A 234 6.66 21.30 2.71
C THR A 234 6.37 20.01 3.48
N MET A 235 6.58 20.01 4.81
CA MET A 235 6.25 18.88 5.68
C MET A 235 4.75 18.54 5.62
N LEU A 236 3.85 19.52 5.64
CA LEU A 236 2.41 19.27 5.51
C LEU A 236 2.03 18.61 4.18
N VAL A 237 2.66 19.01 3.08
CA VAL A 237 2.47 18.35 1.78
C VAL A 237 2.91 16.89 1.85
N ILE A 238 4.05 16.61 2.51
CA ILE A 238 4.53 15.24 2.73
C ILE A 238 3.55 14.45 3.61
N VAL A 239 3.03 15.02 4.69
CA VAL A 239 2.02 14.38 5.56
C VAL A 239 0.81 13.96 4.74
N ILE A 240 0.21 14.89 3.98
CA ILE A 240 -0.98 14.60 3.17
C ILE A 240 -0.67 13.52 2.12
N ALA A 241 0.49 13.60 1.47
CA ALA A 241 0.92 12.61 0.48
C ALA A 241 1.11 11.21 1.11
N LEU A 242 1.70 11.12 2.30
CA LEU A 242 1.87 9.87 3.04
C LEU A 242 0.52 9.29 3.49
N ILE A 243 -0.36 10.12 4.05
CA ILE A 243 -1.73 9.70 4.42
C ILE A 243 -2.44 9.14 3.18
N ALA A 244 -2.39 9.85 2.04
CA ALA A 244 -3.02 9.39 0.79
C ALA A 244 -2.41 8.07 0.30
N PHE A 245 -1.09 8.00 0.22
CA PHE A 245 -0.37 6.82 -0.26
C PHE A 245 -0.70 5.57 0.57
N PHE A 246 -0.60 5.67 1.89
CA PHE A 246 -0.80 4.53 2.76
C PHE A 246 -2.26 4.12 2.90
N ASN A 247 -3.20 5.07 2.95
CA ASN A 247 -4.62 4.72 2.89
C ASN A 247 -4.98 4.05 1.57
N TYR A 248 -4.36 4.44 0.46
CA TYR A 248 -4.51 3.74 -0.81
C TYR A 248 -3.92 2.33 -0.77
N TYR A 249 -2.71 2.17 -0.21
CA TYR A 249 -2.09 0.87 0.00
C TYR A 249 -3.00 -0.07 0.80
N ILE A 250 -3.59 0.40 1.91
CA ILE A 250 -4.52 -0.37 2.74
C ILE A 250 -5.80 -0.70 1.98
N ALA A 251 -6.35 0.27 1.24
CA ALA A 251 -7.57 0.08 0.48
C ALA A 251 -7.43 -1.05 -0.54
N ILE A 252 -6.25 -1.19 -1.15
CA ILE A 252 -5.94 -2.30 -2.05
C ILE A 252 -5.62 -3.58 -1.28
N ALA A 253 -4.72 -3.52 -0.30
CA ALA A 253 -4.24 -4.71 0.40
C ALA A 253 -5.29 -5.40 1.27
N LYS A 254 -6.29 -4.66 1.78
CA LYS A 254 -7.35 -5.13 2.69
C LYS A 254 -8.77 -4.96 2.11
N GLU A 255 -8.91 -4.54 0.86
CA GLU A 255 -10.22 -4.29 0.21
C GLU A 255 -11.14 -3.34 0.99
N GLN A 256 -10.53 -2.34 1.63
CA GLN A 256 -11.26 -1.34 2.40
C GLN A 256 -11.55 -0.10 1.57
N SER A 257 -12.57 0.65 1.98
CA SER A 257 -12.84 1.95 1.36
C SER A 257 -11.68 2.93 1.62
N PHE A 258 -11.19 3.61 0.59
CA PHE A 258 -10.14 4.63 0.73
C PHE A 258 -10.62 5.90 1.45
N LYS A 259 -11.80 6.41 1.07
CA LYS A 259 -12.23 7.79 1.39
C LYS A 259 -12.43 8.04 2.88
N LYS A 260 -13.07 7.11 3.59
CA LYS A 260 -13.40 7.27 5.02
C LYS A 260 -12.14 7.24 5.91
N PRO A 261 -11.26 6.23 5.83
CA PRO A 261 -10.02 6.19 6.63
C PRO A 261 -9.08 7.36 6.32
N PHE A 262 -8.96 7.73 5.04
CA PHE A 262 -8.18 8.90 4.62
C PHE A 262 -8.64 10.19 5.32
N LEU A 263 -9.95 10.47 5.27
CA LEU A 263 -10.50 11.69 5.87
C LEU A 263 -10.40 11.67 7.40
N GLN A 264 -10.62 10.51 8.04
CA GLN A 264 -10.47 10.35 9.49
C GLN A 264 -9.04 10.67 9.93
N MET A 265 -8.04 10.09 9.26
CA MET A 265 -6.64 10.31 9.59
C MET A 265 -6.22 11.76 9.37
N LEU A 266 -6.67 12.37 8.27
CA LEU A 266 -6.41 13.79 8.01
C LEU A 266 -7.00 14.67 9.11
N ILE A 267 -8.25 14.44 9.53
CA ILE A 267 -8.88 15.19 10.62
C ILE A 267 -8.10 15.02 11.93
N ILE A 268 -7.72 13.78 12.28
CA ILE A 268 -6.98 13.49 13.51
C ILE A 268 -5.62 14.17 13.50
N SER A 269 -4.81 13.99 12.45
CA SER A 269 -3.48 14.58 12.33
C SER A 269 -3.52 16.11 12.40
N PHE A 270 -4.44 16.75 11.68
CA PHE A 270 -4.58 18.21 11.70
C PHE A 270 -5.12 18.73 13.04
N SER A 271 -6.01 17.99 13.71
CA SER A 271 -6.50 18.37 15.03
C SER A 271 -5.37 18.36 16.06
N VAL A 272 -4.57 17.29 16.09
CA VAL A 272 -3.41 17.18 16.98
C VAL A 272 -2.39 18.27 16.66
N MET A 273 -2.11 18.51 15.38
CA MET A 273 -1.23 19.60 14.93
C MET A 273 -1.66 20.97 15.47
N ILE A 274 -2.94 21.33 15.33
CA ILE A 274 -3.46 22.62 15.81
C ILE A 274 -3.33 22.75 17.32
N ILE A 275 -3.66 21.69 18.07
CA ILE A 275 -3.54 21.67 19.53
C ILE A 275 -2.07 21.81 19.94
N SER A 276 -1.17 21.04 19.34
CA SER A 276 0.27 21.10 19.62
C SER A 276 0.88 22.46 19.26
N TYR A 277 0.42 23.10 18.18
CA TYR A 277 0.79 24.46 17.83
C TYR A 277 0.42 25.46 18.94
N ILE A 278 -0.82 25.42 19.43
CA ILE A 278 -1.29 26.29 20.52
C ILE A 278 -0.44 26.06 21.77
N ILE A 279 -0.20 24.80 22.13
CA ILE A 279 0.66 24.43 23.27
C ILE A 279 2.08 24.98 23.09
N GLY A 280 2.66 24.87 21.90
CA GLY A 280 4.00 25.38 21.59
C GLY A 280 4.12 26.89 21.79
N ILE A 281 3.13 27.67 21.33
CA ILE A 281 3.09 29.12 21.54
C ILE A 281 2.94 29.48 23.02
N LEU A 282 2.05 28.80 23.73
CA LEU A 282 1.84 29.04 25.16
C LEU A 282 3.11 28.72 25.96
N ALA A 283 3.78 27.59 25.64
CA ALA A 283 5.04 27.20 26.25
C ALA A 283 6.13 28.25 26.01
N LYS A 284 6.27 28.77 24.78
CA LYS A 284 7.21 29.85 24.47
C LYS A 284 6.97 31.08 25.35
N LYS A 285 5.71 31.51 25.45
CA LYS A 285 5.31 32.69 26.24
C LYS A 285 5.55 32.50 27.74
N TRP A 286 5.29 31.31 28.27
CA TRP A 286 5.37 31.03 29.71
C TRP A 286 6.79 30.75 30.19
N LEU A 287 7.59 30.04 29.40
CA LEU A 287 8.95 29.65 29.78
C LEU A 287 9.98 30.77 29.51
N GLY A 288 9.58 31.87 28.87
CA GLY A 288 10.48 32.98 28.54
C GLY A 288 11.59 32.56 27.58
N VAL A 289 11.36 31.52 26.78
CA VAL A 289 12.34 30.99 25.82
C VAL A 289 12.30 31.87 24.57
N ASP A 290 13.08 32.95 24.58
CA ASP A 290 13.43 33.69 23.37
C ASP A 290 14.51 32.92 22.62
N VAL A 291 14.06 32.00 21.76
CA VAL A 291 14.90 31.54 20.66
C VAL A 291 14.82 32.65 19.60
N GLY A 292 15.86 33.49 19.59
CA GLY A 292 15.97 34.70 18.78
C GLY A 292 16.07 34.47 17.28
#